data_AF-A0A5C5VKE2-F1
#
_entry.id   AF-A0A5C5VKE2-F1
#
_cell.length_a   1.000
_cell.length_b   1.000
_cell.length_c   1.000
_cell.angle_alpha   90.00
_cell.angle_beta   90.00
_cell.angle_gamma   90.00
#
_symmetry.space_group_name_H-M   'P 1'
#
loop_
_entity.id
_entity.type
_entity.pdbx_description
1 polymer ?
#
loop_
_entity_poly.entity_id
_entity_poly.type
_entity_poly.pdbx_seq_one_letter_code
_entity_poly.pdbx_strand_id
1 'polypeptide(L)'
;MKVQLYQRLATAFAILASLVFSFPTMADDSSGRFADAEEVNMFKAMEEGVIDVKFIPMNSEKGTFIVTNKTNKKLKVEMPRAFAGIPLAQFGGGGFGGNGGGFGGGNQFGGGNQFGGGGGNQGFGGGGGGFGNQGGGGFGGGGGFGGNGGGGGFFNVMPEKTQRVKVEGVCLDHGLEDPNPKIPYDVKPIDQYTSKPGVATLLHMLGSGKIDRRVAQATAWHLNNDMSWEELAGKTIHHLDGRSEPYFSRKEIMTAMKATEFVVKYEAEMKQNSAEPSESLSTSSVSTNAP
;
A
#
# COMPACT_ATOMS: atom_id res chain seq x y z
N MET A 1 -56.13 -35.74 64.55
CA MET A 1 -54.70 -36.10 64.61
C MET A 1 -54.13 -35.99 63.22
N LYS A 2 -53.14 -35.08 63.05
CA LYS A 2 -52.11 -34.95 62.00
C LYS A 2 -52.46 -35.36 60.56
N VAL A 3 -52.01 -34.50 59.63
CA VAL A 3 -52.03 -34.60 58.16
C VAL A 3 -53.29 -33.95 57.56
N GLN A 4 -53.10 -33.16 56.49
CA GLN A 4 -54.11 -32.47 55.64
C GLN A 4 -54.25 -30.94 55.81
N LEU A 5 -53.19 -30.18 56.12
CA LEU A 5 -53.25 -28.70 56.04
C LEU A 5 -51.97 -28.01 55.53
N TYR A 6 -51.17 -28.70 54.70
CA TYR A 6 -49.99 -28.12 54.03
C TYR A 6 -50.00 -28.39 52.52
N GLN A 7 -51.19 -28.40 51.92
CA GLN A 7 -51.35 -28.71 50.49
C GLN A 7 -52.17 -27.65 49.73
N ARG A 8 -52.17 -26.41 50.23
CA ARG A 8 -52.78 -25.24 49.58
C ARG A 8 -51.97 -23.98 49.83
N LEU A 9 -50.71 -23.96 49.38
CA LEU A 9 -49.87 -22.75 49.35
C LEU A 9 -48.67 -22.96 48.42
N ALA A 10 -48.94 -23.29 47.15
CA ALA A 10 -47.91 -23.32 46.10
C ALA A 10 -48.55 -23.24 44.69
N THR A 11 -49.55 -22.38 44.53
CA THR A 11 -50.10 -22.02 43.22
C THR A 11 -50.08 -20.51 43.06
N ALA A 12 -49.63 -20.07 41.89
CA ALA A 12 -49.56 -18.70 41.40
C ALA A 12 -48.29 -17.91 41.77
N PHE A 13 -47.14 -18.24 41.18
CA PHE A 13 -46.19 -17.23 40.72
C PHE A 13 -45.33 -17.78 39.56
N ALA A 14 -45.18 -16.97 38.51
CA ALA A 14 -44.22 -17.11 37.42
C ALA A 14 -44.52 -18.09 36.27
N ILE A 15 -45.59 -17.83 35.51
CA ILE A 15 -45.52 -17.96 34.04
C ILE A 15 -45.68 -16.54 33.49
N LEU A 16 -44.59 -15.75 33.55
CA LEU A 16 -44.51 -14.45 32.92
C LEU A 16 -43.64 -14.59 31.66
N ALA A 17 -44.34 -14.56 30.53
CA ALA A 17 -43.88 -14.40 29.16
C ALA A 17 -42.44 -13.87 29.00
N SER A 18 -41.51 -14.77 28.67
CA SER A 18 -40.29 -14.44 27.94
C SER A 18 -40.63 -14.23 26.46
N LEU A 19 -41.26 -13.10 26.15
CA LEU A 19 -41.38 -12.62 24.78
C LEU A 19 -40.01 -12.03 24.38
N VAL A 20 -39.13 -12.88 23.88
CA VAL A 20 -37.87 -12.44 23.27
C VAL A 20 -38.23 -11.72 21.97
N PHE A 21 -38.28 -10.39 22.00
CA PHE A 21 -38.26 -9.59 20.78
C PHE A 21 -36.94 -9.87 20.07
N SER A 22 -36.99 -10.77 19.10
CA SER A 22 -35.94 -10.93 18.10
C SER A 22 -36.01 -9.70 17.20
N PHE A 23 -35.30 -8.63 17.57
CA PHE A 23 -34.96 -7.61 16.60
C PHE A 23 -34.04 -8.28 15.57
N PRO A 24 -34.41 -8.33 14.27
CA PRO A 24 -33.44 -8.72 13.27
C PRO A 24 -32.32 -7.71 13.33
N THR A 25 -31.14 -8.14 13.78
CA THR A 25 -29.89 -7.47 13.48
C THR A 25 -29.77 -7.48 11.96
N MET A 26 -30.26 -6.42 11.31
CA MET A 26 -29.86 -6.13 9.95
C MET A 26 -28.36 -5.86 10.00
N ALA A 27 -27.57 -6.89 9.77
CA ALA A 27 -26.20 -6.74 9.34
C ALA A 27 -26.25 -5.80 8.14
N ASP A 28 -25.66 -4.60 8.28
CA ASP A 28 -25.42 -3.69 7.15
C ASP A 28 -24.48 -4.43 6.21
N ASP A 29 -25.07 -5.13 5.24
CA ASP A 29 -24.36 -5.84 4.19
C ASP A 29 -23.75 -4.80 3.25
N SER A 30 -22.65 -4.22 3.71
CA SER A 30 -21.82 -3.30 2.93
C SER A 30 -21.31 -3.93 1.64
N SER A 31 -21.29 -5.27 1.52
CA SER A 31 -20.90 -5.99 0.31
C SER A 31 -22.01 -5.99 -0.76
N GLY A 32 -23.29 -6.10 -0.35
CA GLY A 32 -24.43 -6.00 -1.27
C GLY A 32 -24.65 -4.60 -1.85
N ARG A 33 -24.22 -3.54 -1.15
CA ARG A 33 -24.45 -2.14 -1.59
C ARG A 33 -23.68 -1.74 -2.86
N PHE A 34 -22.66 -2.50 -3.24
CA PHE A 34 -21.84 -2.26 -4.44
C PHE A 34 -21.81 -3.48 -5.39
N ALA A 35 -22.79 -4.38 -5.30
CA ALA A 35 -22.89 -5.55 -6.19
C ALA A 35 -22.94 -5.16 -7.69
N ASP A 36 -23.58 -4.02 -8.00
CA ASP A 36 -23.69 -3.48 -9.36
C ASP A 36 -22.64 -2.39 -9.68
N ALA A 37 -21.57 -2.29 -8.88
CA ALA A 37 -20.56 -1.27 -9.06
C ALA A 37 -19.63 -1.60 -10.23
N GLU A 38 -19.29 -0.59 -11.02
CA GLU A 38 -18.35 -0.72 -12.12
C GLU A 38 -16.92 -0.78 -11.56
N GLU A 39 -16.20 -1.86 -11.89
CA GLU A 39 -14.80 -2.03 -11.47
C GLU A 39 -13.88 -1.28 -12.42
N VAL A 40 -13.04 -0.40 -11.89
CA VAL A 40 -12.14 0.44 -12.69
C VAL A 40 -10.75 0.49 -12.07
N ASN A 41 -9.70 0.41 -12.90
CA ASN A 41 -8.33 0.61 -12.43
C ASN A 41 -8.05 2.11 -12.21
N MET A 42 -7.42 2.49 -11.10
CA MET A 42 -7.24 3.91 -10.75
C MET A 42 -6.55 4.73 -11.84
N PHE A 43 -5.43 4.26 -12.40
CA PHE A 43 -4.69 5.06 -13.41
C PHE A 43 -5.48 5.21 -14.70
N LYS A 44 -6.10 4.12 -15.18
CA LYS A 44 -6.96 4.16 -16.36
C LYS A 44 -8.17 5.09 -16.15
N ALA A 45 -8.81 5.01 -14.98
CA ALA A 45 -9.97 5.85 -14.66
C ALA A 45 -9.60 7.33 -14.51
N MET A 46 -8.36 7.65 -14.10
CA MET A 46 -7.84 9.01 -14.10
C MET A 46 -7.65 9.54 -15.53
N GLU A 47 -7.08 8.73 -16.42
CA GLU A 47 -6.85 9.10 -17.83
C GLU A 47 -8.16 9.29 -18.60
N GLU A 48 -9.15 8.41 -18.37
CA GLU A 48 -10.49 8.50 -18.99
C GLU A 48 -11.36 9.61 -18.37
N GLY A 49 -10.90 10.26 -17.30
CA GLY A 49 -11.64 11.32 -16.62
C GLY A 49 -12.86 10.83 -15.83
N VAL A 50 -12.95 9.53 -15.55
CA VAL A 50 -14.01 8.88 -14.75
C VAL A 50 -13.87 9.28 -13.27
N ILE A 51 -12.63 9.45 -12.79
CA ILE A 51 -12.32 9.90 -11.44
C ILE A 51 -11.37 11.10 -11.44
N ASP A 52 -11.51 11.98 -10.45
CA ASP A 52 -10.47 12.96 -10.05
C ASP A 52 -9.63 12.32 -8.95
N VAL A 53 -8.31 12.35 -9.05
CA VAL A 53 -7.43 11.87 -7.99
C VAL A 53 -6.44 12.96 -7.62
N LYS A 54 -6.42 13.33 -6.35
CA LYS A 54 -5.40 14.21 -5.76
C LYS A 54 -4.66 13.47 -4.68
N PHE A 55 -3.34 13.53 -4.70
CA PHE A 55 -2.51 12.93 -3.68
C PHE A 55 -1.85 14.00 -2.81
N ILE A 56 -1.98 13.82 -1.51
CA ILE A 56 -1.39 14.70 -0.51
C ILE A 56 -0.50 13.84 0.39
N PRO A 57 0.83 13.88 0.24
CA PRO A 57 1.70 13.25 1.22
C PRO A 57 1.60 14.00 2.55
N MET A 58 1.48 13.27 3.65
CA MET A 58 1.46 13.86 4.98
C MET A 58 2.88 14.06 5.52
N ASN A 59 3.74 13.09 5.24
CA ASN A 59 5.15 13.02 5.62
C ASN A 59 5.83 11.88 4.84
N SER A 60 7.03 11.49 5.26
CA SER A 60 7.81 10.36 4.76
C SER A 60 7.14 8.99 4.87
N GLU A 61 6.01 8.88 5.59
CA GLU A 61 5.42 7.60 6.00
C GLU A 61 4.01 7.36 5.45
N LYS A 62 3.24 8.44 5.26
CA LYS A 62 1.81 8.38 5.01
C LYS A 62 1.40 9.41 3.98
N GLY A 63 0.43 9.03 3.15
CA GLY A 63 -0.25 9.93 2.23
C GLY A 63 -1.75 9.71 2.24
N THR A 64 -2.47 10.65 1.62
CA THR A 64 -3.91 10.53 1.41
C THR A 64 -4.24 10.78 -0.05
N PHE A 65 -4.90 9.82 -0.68
CA PHE A 65 -5.63 10.04 -1.91
C PHE A 65 -7.00 10.64 -1.60
N ILE A 66 -7.32 11.71 -2.32
CA ILE A 66 -8.67 12.28 -2.39
C ILE A 66 -9.19 11.92 -3.78
N VAL A 67 -10.14 10.99 -3.81
CA VAL A 67 -10.68 10.43 -5.05
C VAL A 67 -12.12 10.87 -5.19
N THR A 68 -12.43 11.58 -6.27
CA THR A 68 -13.78 12.04 -6.60
C THR A 68 -14.31 11.27 -7.78
N ASN A 69 -15.43 10.57 -7.61
CA ASN A 69 -16.14 9.95 -8.72
C ASN A 69 -16.86 11.04 -9.52
N LYS A 70 -16.56 11.17 -10.83
CA LYS A 70 -17.19 12.16 -11.73
C LYS A 70 -18.42 11.61 -12.45
N THR A 71 -18.77 10.35 -12.19
CA THR A 71 -19.90 9.66 -12.83
C THR A 71 -21.09 9.55 -11.88
N ASN A 72 -22.23 9.18 -12.47
CA ASN A 72 -23.46 8.86 -11.76
C ASN A 72 -23.56 7.37 -11.35
N LYS A 73 -22.51 6.57 -11.57
CA LYS A 73 -22.48 5.14 -11.24
C LYS A 73 -21.66 4.88 -9.97
N LYS A 74 -21.94 3.77 -9.30
CA LYS A 74 -21.09 3.28 -8.20
C LYS A 74 -19.81 2.73 -8.80
N LEU A 75 -18.67 3.16 -8.28
CA LEU A 75 -17.36 2.68 -8.74
C LEU A 75 -16.68 1.87 -7.64
N LYS A 76 -16.07 0.75 -8.05
CA LYS A 76 -15.13 -0.01 -7.26
C LYS A 76 -13.75 0.18 -7.89
N VAL A 77 -12.97 1.08 -7.30
CA VAL A 77 -11.70 1.53 -7.88
C VAL A 77 -10.57 0.66 -7.36
N GLU A 78 -9.82 0.03 -8.26
CA GLU A 78 -8.62 -0.75 -7.96
C GLU A 78 -7.43 0.18 -7.69
N MET A 79 -6.81 0.04 -6.51
CA MET A 79 -5.56 0.70 -6.17
C MET A 79 -4.39 0.08 -6.94
N PRO A 80 -3.46 0.88 -7.48
CA PRO A 80 -2.30 0.34 -8.16
C PRO A 80 -1.40 -0.40 -7.19
N ARG A 81 -0.86 -1.55 -7.60
CA ARG A 81 0.04 -2.36 -6.75
C ARG A 81 1.23 -1.57 -6.21
N ALA A 82 1.77 -0.66 -7.01
CA ALA A 82 2.82 0.29 -6.64
C ALA A 82 2.65 1.60 -7.42
N PHE A 83 2.98 2.72 -6.79
CA PHE A 83 2.92 4.06 -7.38
C PHE A 83 4.01 4.96 -6.78
N ALA A 84 4.34 6.03 -7.50
CA ALA A 84 5.20 7.11 -7.03
C ALA A 84 4.43 8.44 -7.04
N GLY A 85 4.51 9.18 -5.95
CA GLY A 85 4.15 10.59 -5.87
C GLY A 85 5.38 11.44 -6.17
N ILE A 86 5.30 12.29 -7.19
CA ILE A 86 6.37 13.17 -7.64
C ILE A 86 5.97 14.64 -7.41
N PRO A 87 6.78 15.46 -6.73
CA PRO A 87 6.45 16.86 -6.50
C PRO A 87 6.49 17.67 -7.80
N LEU A 88 5.39 18.37 -8.11
CA LEU A 88 5.24 19.17 -9.33
C LEU A 88 6.17 20.39 -9.35
N ALA A 89 6.55 20.92 -8.19
CA ALA A 89 7.44 22.07 -8.08
C ALA A 89 8.84 21.80 -8.68
N GLN A 90 9.30 20.56 -8.66
CA GLN A 90 10.60 20.17 -9.23
C GLN A 90 10.55 19.95 -10.75
N PHE A 91 9.36 19.70 -11.31
CA PHE A 91 9.16 19.55 -12.76
C PHE A 91 8.79 20.89 -13.45
N GLY A 92 8.17 21.83 -12.71
CA GLY A 92 7.70 23.11 -13.24
C GLY A 92 8.54 24.35 -12.87
N GLY A 93 9.59 24.20 -12.06
CA GLY A 93 10.34 25.33 -11.50
C GLY A 93 11.81 25.01 -11.23
N GLY A 94 12.59 24.80 -12.29
CA GLY A 94 14.06 24.75 -12.26
C GLY A 94 14.65 23.45 -11.73
N GLY A 95 15.07 22.55 -12.62
CA GLY A 95 15.96 21.46 -12.22
C GLY A 95 15.88 20.13 -12.97
N PHE A 96 15.06 20.00 -14.02
CA PHE A 96 15.12 18.87 -14.94
C PHE A 96 15.05 19.41 -16.38
N GLY A 97 16.22 19.71 -16.96
CA GLY A 97 16.34 20.20 -18.34
C GLY A 97 16.55 21.72 -18.44
N GLY A 98 17.79 22.18 -18.21
CA GLY A 98 18.11 23.60 -18.28
C GLY A 98 19.60 23.92 -18.28
N ASN A 99 20.47 23.05 -18.81
CA ASN A 99 21.67 23.52 -19.49
C ASN A 99 22.10 22.48 -20.53
N GLY A 100 22.06 22.87 -21.79
CA GLY A 100 22.67 22.09 -22.85
C GLY A 100 24.18 21.98 -22.63
N GLY A 101 24.72 20.81 -22.93
CA GLY A 101 26.15 20.60 -23.12
C GLY A 101 26.73 19.49 -22.26
N GLY A 102 27.04 18.35 -22.89
CA GLY A 102 28.16 17.52 -22.44
C GLY A 102 27.83 16.08 -22.06
N PHE A 103 27.59 15.23 -23.06
CA PHE A 103 28.26 13.93 -23.03
C PHE A 103 29.76 14.19 -23.24
N GLY A 104 30.58 14.01 -22.21
CA GLY A 104 32.02 14.20 -22.32
C GLY A 104 32.72 13.83 -21.02
N GLY A 105 33.51 12.75 -21.07
CA GLY A 105 34.21 12.18 -19.93
C GLY A 105 35.33 13.04 -19.35
N GLY A 106 35.91 12.53 -18.26
CA GLY A 106 37.14 13.07 -17.69
C GLY A 106 37.30 12.71 -16.22
N ASN A 107 38.23 11.81 -15.94
CA ASN A 107 38.75 11.51 -14.60
C ASN A 107 39.21 12.79 -13.89
N GLN A 108 38.85 12.97 -12.61
CA GLN A 108 39.79 13.58 -11.66
C GLN A 108 39.43 13.25 -10.20
N PHE A 109 40.33 12.51 -9.57
CA PHE A 109 40.42 12.32 -8.12
C PHE A 109 40.48 13.68 -7.41
N GLY A 110 39.61 13.87 -6.43
CA GLY A 110 39.65 14.99 -5.49
C GLY A 110 38.63 14.78 -4.39
N GLY A 111 39.08 14.29 -3.24
CA GLY A 111 38.25 14.05 -2.06
C GLY A 111 37.67 15.34 -1.48
N GLY A 112 36.44 15.24 -0.99
CA GLY A 112 35.73 16.30 -0.28
C GLY A 112 34.23 16.06 -0.38
N ASN A 113 33.59 15.86 0.77
CA ASN A 113 32.14 15.68 0.90
C ASN A 113 31.35 16.79 0.19
N GLN A 114 30.87 16.51 -1.02
CA GLN A 114 29.86 17.29 -1.72
C GLN A 114 29.04 16.36 -2.62
N PHE A 115 28.22 15.50 -2.02
CA PHE A 115 27.06 14.96 -2.76
C PHE A 115 25.94 15.98 -2.62
N GLY A 116 25.59 16.57 -3.76
CA GLY A 116 24.77 17.77 -3.88
C GLY A 116 23.37 17.62 -3.32
N GLY A 117 23.07 18.36 -2.25
CA GLY A 117 21.72 18.68 -1.84
C GLY A 117 21.22 19.91 -2.60
N GLY A 118 20.77 19.71 -3.84
CA GLY A 118 19.77 20.62 -4.40
C GLY A 118 18.51 20.46 -3.55
N GLY A 119 17.98 21.57 -3.00
CA GLY A 119 16.82 21.60 -2.09
C GLY A 119 15.50 21.21 -2.76
N GLY A 120 15.44 20.00 -3.31
CA GLY A 120 14.27 19.38 -3.89
C GLY A 120 13.54 18.52 -2.86
N ASN A 121 12.22 18.56 -2.93
CA ASN A 121 11.35 17.69 -2.13
C ASN A 121 11.36 16.28 -2.72
N GLN A 122 11.28 15.24 -1.89
CA GLN A 122 11.52 13.86 -2.35
C GLN A 122 10.28 13.15 -2.89
N GLY A 123 10.53 12.09 -3.68
CA GLY A 123 9.49 11.17 -4.15
C GLY A 123 8.90 10.31 -3.02
N PHE A 124 7.58 10.11 -3.06
CA PHE A 124 6.85 9.23 -2.14
C PHE A 124 6.48 7.92 -2.85
N GLY A 125 6.90 6.77 -2.34
CA GLY A 125 6.53 5.47 -2.87
C GLY A 125 5.45 4.82 -2.02
N GLY A 126 4.37 4.35 -2.64
CA GLY A 126 3.33 3.58 -1.95
C GLY A 126 2.80 2.44 -2.82
N GLY A 127 1.99 1.57 -2.23
CA GLY A 127 1.37 0.45 -2.95
C GLY A 127 -0.04 0.14 -2.51
N GLY A 128 -0.83 -0.38 -3.43
CA GLY A 128 -2.17 -0.91 -3.19
C GLY A 128 -2.08 -2.29 -2.56
N GLY A 129 -2.80 -2.49 -1.45
CA GLY A 129 -2.75 -3.74 -0.69
C GLY A 129 -3.43 -4.88 -1.42
N GLY A 130 -2.66 -5.87 -1.88
CA GLY A 130 -3.22 -7.01 -2.60
C GLY A 130 -2.23 -8.13 -2.89
N PHE A 131 -1.56 -8.68 -1.86
CA PHE A 131 -0.98 -10.02 -2.01
C PHE A 131 -2.09 -11.01 -1.77
N GLY A 132 -2.50 -11.72 -2.81
CA GLY A 132 -3.49 -12.78 -2.73
C GLY A 132 -3.18 -13.72 -1.57
N ASN A 133 -3.98 -13.62 -0.52
CA ASN A 133 -4.18 -14.71 0.41
C ASN A 133 -5.68 -14.83 0.63
N GLN A 134 -6.26 -15.74 -0.13
CA GLN A 134 -7.50 -16.40 0.23
C GLN A 134 -7.25 -17.11 1.57
N GLY A 135 -7.52 -16.43 2.69
CA GLY A 135 -7.40 -17.04 4.02
C GLY A 135 -7.13 -16.04 5.14
N GLY A 136 -8.16 -15.73 5.93
CA GLY A 136 -8.01 -14.96 7.16
C GLY A 136 -9.32 -14.43 7.71
N GLY A 137 -10.20 -15.32 8.18
CA GLY A 137 -11.36 -14.92 8.98
C GLY A 137 -10.96 -14.48 10.40
N GLY A 138 -11.63 -13.44 10.88
CA GLY A 138 -11.88 -13.16 12.31
C GLY A 138 -10.77 -12.46 13.11
N PHE A 139 -11.03 -11.24 13.59
CA PHE A 139 -11.41 -10.94 14.98
C PHE A 139 -11.34 -9.43 15.32
N GLY A 140 -12.41 -8.91 15.94
CA GLY A 140 -12.46 -7.67 16.75
C GLY A 140 -12.87 -6.41 15.97
N GLY A 141 -13.95 -5.67 16.25
CA GLY A 141 -14.79 -5.60 17.44
C GLY A 141 -14.87 -4.14 17.93
N GLY A 142 -15.87 -3.39 17.46
CA GLY A 142 -16.43 -2.19 18.13
C GLY A 142 -15.84 -0.80 17.79
N GLY A 143 -16.70 0.10 17.29
CA GLY A 143 -16.49 1.55 17.29
C GLY A 143 -16.77 2.23 15.96
N GLY A 144 -17.89 2.95 15.87
CA GLY A 144 -18.37 3.60 14.65
C GLY A 144 -17.49 4.73 14.08
N PHE A 145 -17.81 5.07 12.83
CA PHE A 145 -17.27 6.13 11.96
C PHE A 145 -15.91 5.83 11.31
N GLY A 146 -15.97 5.52 10.01
CA GLY A 146 -14.83 5.60 9.10
C GLY A 146 -13.86 4.43 9.19
N GLY A 147 -14.35 3.22 8.92
CA GLY A 147 -13.52 2.04 8.71
C GLY A 147 -12.58 2.27 7.53
N ASN A 148 -11.36 2.69 7.85
CA ASN A 148 -10.23 2.73 6.96
C ASN A 148 -9.96 1.28 6.55
N GLY A 149 -10.52 0.86 5.40
CA GLY A 149 -10.28 -0.43 4.78
C GLY A 149 -8.81 -0.56 4.39
N GLY A 150 -7.97 -0.89 5.36
CA GLY A 150 -6.62 -1.38 5.15
C GLY A 150 -6.72 -2.86 4.83
N GLY A 151 -6.34 -3.25 3.61
CA GLY A 151 -6.18 -4.67 3.24
C GLY A 151 -6.99 -5.16 2.05
N GLY A 152 -7.45 -4.28 1.15
CA GLY A 152 -8.06 -4.71 -0.11
C GLY A 152 -7.64 -3.79 -1.24
N GLY A 153 -7.26 -4.38 -2.38
CA GLY A 153 -6.79 -3.65 -3.56
C GLY A 153 -7.87 -2.80 -4.23
N PHE A 154 -9.05 -2.67 -3.62
CA PHE A 154 -10.18 -1.91 -4.14
C PHE A 154 -10.79 -1.03 -3.05
N PHE A 155 -11.31 0.12 -3.45
CA PHE A 155 -12.15 0.96 -2.61
C PHE A 155 -13.38 1.45 -3.37
N ASN A 156 -14.46 1.65 -2.64
CA ASN A 156 -15.74 2.00 -3.21
C ASN A 156 -15.96 3.50 -3.18
N VAL A 157 -16.40 4.08 -4.29
CA VAL A 157 -16.75 5.51 -4.41
C VAL A 157 -18.16 5.65 -4.96
N MET A 158 -19.03 6.26 -4.18
CA MET A 158 -20.42 6.54 -4.59
C MET A 158 -20.45 7.54 -5.75
N PRO A 159 -21.52 7.54 -6.57
CA PRO A 159 -21.77 8.55 -7.60
C PRO A 159 -21.53 9.96 -7.10
N GLU A 160 -20.74 10.75 -7.84
CA GLU A 160 -20.51 12.18 -7.55
C GLU A 160 -19.96 12.47 -6.13
N LYS A 161 -19.44 11.44 -5.43
CA LYS A 161 -18.88 11.58 -4.09
C LYS A 161 -17.37 11.54 -4.11
N THR A 162 -16.81 12.14 -3.07
CA THR A 162 -15.38 12.13 -2.79
C THR A 162 -15.08 11.20 -1.63
N GLN A 163 -14.14 10.29 -1.83
CA GLN A 163 -13.62 9.38 -0.82
C GLN A 163 -12.17 9.72 -0.51
N ARG A 164 -11.78 9.62 0.76
CA ARG A 164 -10.38 9.74 1.19
C ARG A 164 -9.83 8.36 1.49
N VAL A 165 -8.70 8.01 0.89
CA VAL A 165 -8.01 6.74 1.08
C VAL A 165 -6.63 7.03 1.62
N LYS A 166 -6.34 6.57 2.84
CA LYS A 166 -5.00 6.71 3.41
C LYS A 166 -4.11 5.58 2.89
N VAL A 167 -2.87 5.91 2.61
CA VAL A 167 -1.86 4.97 2.10
C VAL A 167 -0.59 5.09 2.92
N GLU A 168 0.05 3.95 3.11
CA GLU A 168 1.40 3.89 3.65
C GLU A 168 2.41 4.05 2.52
N GLY A 169 3.56 4.61 2.87
CA GLY A 169 4.66 4.74 1.93
C GLY A 169 5.99 4.95 2.61
N VAL A 170 6.99 5.12 1.75
CA VAL A 170 8.39 5.35 2.11
C VAL A 170 8.97 6.42 1.19
N CYS A 171 10.01 7.06 1.69
CA CYS A 171 10.88 7.93 0.94
C CYS A 171 11.64 7.13 -0.12
N LEU A 172 11.53 7.51 -1.39
CA LEU A 172 12.25 6.82 -2.46
C LEU A 172 13.66 7.35 -2.70
N ASP A 173 13.93 8.60 -2.32
CA ASP A 173 15.24 9.24 -2.47
C ASP A 173 15.88 9.51 -1.11
N HIS A 174 17.05 8.94 -0.85
CA HIS A 174 17.80 9.27 0.36
C HIS A 174 18.35 10.71 0.30
N GLY A 175 18.27 11.43 1.42
CA GLY A 175 18.93 12.73 1.61
C GLY A 175 18.13 13.96 1.16
N LEU A 176 16.98 13.75 0.51
CA LEU A 176 16.05 14.82 0.17
C LEU A 176 15.09 15.14 1.34
N GLU A 177 14.46 16.32 1.28
CA GLU A 177 13.51 16.75 2.32
C GLU A 177 12.27 15.87 2.38
N ASP A 178 11.74 15.67 3.59
CA ASP A 178 10.51 14.92 3.82
C ASP A 178 9.34 15.47 2.97
N PRO A 179 8.50 14.59 2.40
CA PRO A 179 7.35 15.00 1.61
C PRO A 179 6.45 16.01 2.32
N ASN A 180 6.24 17.18 1.70
CA ASN A 180 5.46 18.27 2.27
C ASN A 180 4.00 18.28 1.75
N PRO A 181 2.98 18.28 2.64
CA PRO A 181 1.56 18.33 2.25
C PRO A 181 1.14 19.57 1.46
N LYS A 182 1.91 20.66 1.56
CA LYS A 182 1.63 21.93 0.88
C LYS A 182 2.13 21.95 -0.56
N ILE A 183 3.02 21.02 -0.92
CA ILE A 183 3.55 20.92 -2.28
C ILE A 183 2.59 20.04 -3.09
N PRO A 184 2.16 20.46 -4.29
CA PRO A 184 1.37 19.60 -5.17
C PRO A 184 2.21 18.41 -5.66
N TYR A 185 1.64 17.21 -5.54
CA TYR A 185 2.23 15.97 -6.04
C TYR A 185 1.38 15.40 -7.18
N ASP A 186 2.04 14.91 -8.21
CA ASP A 186 1.43 14.08 -9.25
C ASP A 186 1.70 12.60 -8.94
N VAL A 187 0.73 11.74 -9.21
CA VAL A 187 0.85 10.30 -8.94
C VAL A 187 1.02 9.58 -10.24
N LYS A 188 2.12 8.84 -10.35
CA LYS A 188 2.46 8.06 -11.53
C LYS A 188 2.63 6.58 -11.18
N PRO A 189 2.46 5.69 -12.16
CA PRO A 189 3.01 4.35 -12.11
C PRO A 189 4.48 4.37 -11.68
N ILE A 190 4.88 3.38 -10.86
CA ILE A 190 6.22 3.36 -10.24
C ILE A 190 7.36 3.29 -11.28
N ASP A 191 7.12 2.67 -12.43
CA ASP A 191 8.06 2.55 -13.55
C ASP A 191 8.39 3.89 -14.22
N GLN A 192 7.52 4.89 -14.10
CA GLN A 192 7.82 6.26 -14.56
C GLN A 192 8.77 7.02 -13.62
N TYR A 193 9.01 6.50 -12.42
CA TYR A 193 9.89 7.10 -11.44
C TYR A 193 11.21 6.32 -11.28
N THR A 194 11.15 4.99 -11.18
CA THR A 194 12.34 4.14 -11.07
C THR A 194 12.16 2.82 -11.80
N SER A 195 13.25 2.35 -12.43
CA SER A 195 13.32 1.04 -13.09
C SER A 195 14.11 0.02 -12.27
N LYS A 196 14.51 0.34 -11.03
CA LYS A 196 15.30 -0.54 -10.18
C LYS A 196 14.48 -1.79 -9.80
N PRO A 197 15.01 -3.01 -10.03
CA PRO A 197 14.28 -4.23 -9.73
C PRO A 197 14.04 -4.35 -8.22
N GLY A 198 12.87 -4.85 -7.86
CA GLY A 198 12.42 -5.09 -6.49
C GLY A 198 11.61 -3.95 -5.88
N VAL A 199 11.74 -2.71 -6.38
CA VAL A 199 11.09 -1.54 -5.76
C VAL A 199 9.57 -1.62 -5.89
N ALA A 200 9.05 -1.98 -7.06
CA ALA A 200 7.60 -2.13 -7.25
C ALA A 200 7.02 -3.22 -6.34
N THR A 201 7.71 -4.36 -6.24
CA THR A 201 7.31 -5.46 -5.36
C THR A 201 7.37 -5.06 -3.88
N LEU A 202 8.42 -4.34 -3.48
CA LEU A 202 8.58 -3.81 -2.13
C LEU A 202 7.43 -2.88 -1.74
N LEU A 203 7.08 -1.92 -2.60
CA LEU A 203 5.99 -0.98 -2.33
C LEU A 203 4.64 -1.68 -2.23
N HIS A 204 4.43 -2.71 -3.06
CA HIS A 204 3.26 -3.56 -2.93
C HIS A 204 3.25 -4.28 -1.57
N MET A 205 4.39 -4.84 -1.13
CA MET A 205 4.50 -5.55 0.15
C MET A 205 4.20 -4.61 1.32
N LEU A 206 4.64 -3.36 1.22
CA LEU A 206 4.35 -2.32 2.21
C LEU A 206 2.84 -2.01 2.23
N GLY A 207 2.24 -1.72 1.08
CA GLY A 207 0.82 -1.40 0.96
C GLY A 207 -0.13 -2.51 1.41
N SER A 208 0.34 -3.76 1.41
CA SER A 208 -0.39 -4.94 1.88
C SER A 208 -0.11 -5.33 3.32
N GLY A 209 0.74 -4.56 4.03
CA GLY A 209 1.12 -4.84 5.42
C GLY A 209 1.97 -6.11 5.58
N LYS A 210 2.64 -6.58 4.53
CA LYS A 210 3.52 -7.77 4.55
C LYS A 210 4.94 -7.46 4.99
N ILE A 211 5.32 -6.19 5.04
CA ILE A 211 6.61 -5.73 5.52
C ILE A 211 6.43 -4.53 6.43
N ASP A 212 7.26 -4.45 7.46
CA ASP A 212 7.31 -3.28 8.33
C ASP A 212 7.86 -2.06 7.58
N ARG A 213 7.32 -0.89 7.87
CA ARG A 213 7.67 0.36 7.19
C ARG A 213 9.14 0.75 7.33
N ARG A 214 9.78 0.54 8.50
CA ARG A 214 11.21 0.88 8.69
C ARG A 214 12.09 -0.06 7.89
N VAL A 215 11.72 -1.34 7.83
CA VAL A 215 12.37 -2.32 6.96
C VAL A 215 12.19 -1.95 5.49
N ALA A 216 10.99 -1.53 5.09
CA ALA A 216 10.72 -1.06 3.73
C ALA A 216 11.55 0.17 3.38
N GLN A 217 11.70 1.14 4.29
CA GLN A 217 12.49 2.34 4.07
C GLN A 217 13.97 2.02 3.82
N ALA A 218 14.57 1.15 4.63
CA ALA A 218 15.94 0.70 4.44
C ALA A 218 16.13 -0.06 3.12
N THR A 219 15.19 -0.95 2.79
CA THR A 219 15.19 -1.71 1.54
C THR A 219 15.07 -0.78 0.32
N ALA A 220 14.19 0.23 0.39
CA ALA A 220 13.99 1.19 -0.68
C ALA A 220 15.25 2.01 -0.95
N TRP A 221 15.91 2.53 0.09
CA TRP A 221 17.16 3.27 -0.07
C TRP A 221 18.32 2.39 -0.58
N HIS A 222 18.40 1.14 -0.14
CA HIS A 222 19.38 0.20 -0.69
C HIS A 222 19.15 -0.04 -2.19
N LEU A 223 17.91 -0.33 -2.60
CA LEU A 223 17.57 -0.65 -3.99
C LEU A 223 17.62 0.57 -4.92
N ASN A 224 17.16 1.73 -4.45
CA ASN A 224 16.94 2.90 -5.29
C ASN A 224 18.10 3.90 -5.26
N ASN A 225 18.88 3.94 -4.17
CA ASN A 225 20.00 4.88 -4.00
C ASN A 225 21.35 4.18 -3.86
N ASP A 226 21.40 2.85 -4.03
CA ASP A 226 22.62 2.03 -3.98
C ASP A 226 23.41 2.15 -2.65
N MET A 227 22.73 2.50 -1.54
CA MET A 227 23.34 2.60 -0.22
C MET A 227 23.77 1.23 0.31
N SER A 228 24.98 1.12 0.85
CA SER A 228 25.47 -0.13 1.46
C SER A 228 24.75 -0.44 2.77
N TRP A 229 24.73 -1.72 3.15
CA TRP A 229 24.15 -2.13 4.44
C TRP A 229 24.94 -1.58 5.63
N GLU A 230 26.25 -1.40 5.48
CA GLU A 230 27.12 -0.75 6.47
C GLU A 230 26.74 0.73 6.62
N GLU A 231 26.50 1.44 5.51
CA GLU A 231 26.07 2.84 5.54
C GLU A 231 24.70 2.98 6.22
N LEU A 232 23.74 2.12 5.85
CA LEU A 232 22.41 2.10 6.46
C LEU A 232 22.46 1.76 7.96
N ALA A 233 23.27 0.78 8.35
CA ALA A 233 23.46 0.41 9.75
C ALA A 233 24.19 1.49 10.56
N GLY A 234 25.05 2.28 9.91
CA GLY A 234 25.78 3.39 10.50
C GLY A 234 24.97 4.68 10.63
N LYS A 235 23.79 4.79 10.01
CA LYS A 235 22.95 5.99 10.13
C LYS A 235 22.51 6.24 11.56
N THR A 236 22.60 7.49 11.99
CA THR A 236 22.16 7.96 13.32
C THR A 236 21.16 9.10 13.20
N ILE A 237 20.25 9.17 14.16
CA ILE A 237 19.38 10.31 14.41
C ILE A 237 20.02 11.11 15.54
N HIS A 238 20.32 12.38 15.27
CA HIS A 238 20.84 13.32 16.28
C HIS A 238 19.67 14.14 16.82
N HIS A 239 19.47 14.07 18.13
CA HIS A 239 18.46 14.82 18.83
C HIS A 239 19.00 16.18 19.27
N LEU A 240 18.12 17.17 19.42
CA LEU A 240 18.51 18.52 19.87
C LEU A 240 19.13 18.55 21.27
N ASP A 241 18.90 17.51 22.06
CA ASP A 241 19.46 17.33 23.41
C ASP A 241 20.86 16.68 23.42
N GLY A 242 21.47 16.47 22.24
CA GLY A 242 22.79 15.86 22.08
C GLY A 242 22.81 14.34 22.13
N ARG A 243 21.67 13.67 22.38
CA ARG A 243 21.58 12.21 22.26
C ARG A 243 21.63 11.81 20.79
N SER A 244 22.23 10.65 20.55
CA SER A 244 22.24 10.02 19.23
C SER A 244 21.75 8.60 19.37
N GLU A 245 20.87 8.18 18.47
CA GLU A 245 20.41 6.79 18.39
C GLU A 245 20.51 6.27 16.96
N PRO A 246 20.64 4.95 16.76
CA PRO A 246 20.65 4.37 15.43
C PRO A 246 19.36 4.70 14.67
N TYR A 247 19.50 5.08 13.41
CA TYR A 247 18.35 5.27 12.51
C TYR A 247 17.69 3.93 12.19
N PHE A 248 18.43 2.82 12.17
CA PHE A 248 17.85 1.48 12.06
C PHE A 248 18.46 0.58 13.14
N SER A 249 17.63 -0.27 13.74
CA SER A 249 18.10 -1.34 14.60
C SER A 249 18.79 -2.43 13.77
N ARG A 250 19.68 -3.19 14.42
CA ARG A 250 20.32 -4.35 13.78
C ARG A 250 19.30 -5.36 13.22
N LYS A 251 18.16 -5.55 13.91
CA LYS A 251 17.10 -6.44 13.46
C LYS A 251 16.44 -5.93 12.17
N GLU A 252 16.19 -4.64 12.08
CA GLU A 252 15.61 -4.01 10.88
C GLU A 252 16.55 -4.16 9.68
N ILE A 253 17.85 -3.88 9.86
CA ILE A 253 18.85 -4.07 8.79
C ILE A 253 18.88 -5.53 8.30
N MET A 254 18.99 -6.50 9.22
CA MET A 254 19.00 -7.92 8.85
C MET A 254 17.71 -8.36 8.15
N THR A 255 16.57 -7.75 8.49
CA THR A 255 15.29 -8.05 7.85
C THR A 255 15.21 -7.39 6.48
N ALA A 256 15.76 -6.19 6.31
CA ALA A 256 15.81 -5.46 5.05
C ALA A 256 16.72 -6.17 4.02
N MET A 257 17.84 -6.75 4.47
CA MET A 257 18.68 -7.61 3.62
C MET A 257 17.88 -8.79 3.04
N LYS A 258 17.15 -9.51 3.89
CA LYS A 258 16.29 -10.63 3.46
C LYS A 258 15.15 -10.18 2.56
N ALA A 259 14.54 -9.03 2.86
CA ALA A 259 13.49 -8.46 2.03
C ALA A 259 14.02 -8.10 0.64
N THR A 260 15.22 -7.51 0.55
CA THR A 260 15.91 -7.20 -0.71
C THR A 260 16.12 -8.44 -1.55
N GLU A 261 16.72 -9.49 -0.96
CA GLU A 261 16.93 -10.77 -1.64
C GLU A 261 15.60 -11.35 -2.16
N PHE A 262 14.56 -11.31 -1.35
CA PHE A 262 13.23 -11.79 -1.71
C PHE A 262 12.64 -11.01 -2.89
N VAL A 263 12.58 -9.68 -2.84
CA VAL A 263 11.92 -8.89 -3.88
C VAL A 263 12.67 -8.95 -5.21
N VAL A 264 14.01 -8.97 -5.19
CA VAL A 264 14.82 -9.09 -6.40
C VAL A 264 14.64 -10.47 -7.03
N LYS A 265 14.66 -11.53 -6.22
CA LYS A 265 14.43 -12.90 -6.69
C LYS A 265 13.02 -13.07 -7.26
N TYR A 266 12.00 -12.61 -6.53
CA TYR A 266 10.61 -12.69 -6.96
C TYR A 266 10.40 -12.00 -8.31
N GLU A 267 10.97 -10.80 -8.51
CA GLU A 267 10.84 -10.11 -9.80
C GLU A 267 11.60 -10.81 -10.94
N ALA A 268 12.76 -11.40 -10.66
CA ALA A 268 13.48 -12.19 -11.66
C ALA A 268 12.66 -13.41 -12.12
N GLU A 269 12.06 -14.15 -11.17
CA GLU A 269 11.19 -15.30 -11.45
C GLU A 269 9.92 -14.88 -12.19
N MET A 270 9.27 -13.79 -11.80
CA MET A 270 8.07 -13.28 -12.49
C MET A 270 8.39 -12.83 -13.93
N LYS A 271 9.55 -12.20 -14.17
CA LYS A 271 10.00 -11.84 -15.52
C LYS A 271 10.28 -13.07 -16.38
N GLN A 272 10.87 -14.11 -15.82
CA GLN A 272 11.10 -15.38 -16.52
C GLN A 272 9.78 -16.08 -16.88
N ASN A 273 8.84 -16.17 -15.93
CA ASN A 273 7.53 -16.78 -16.17
C ASN A 273 6.66 -15.99 -17.16
N SER A 274 6.89 -14.68 -17.30
CA SER A 274 6.20 -13.83 -18.29
C SER A 274 6.85 -13.89 -19.68
N ALA A 275 8.08 -14.40 -19.77
CA ALA A 275 8.88 -14.46 -21.01
C ALA A 275 8.86 -15.83 -21.68
N GLU A 276 8.35 -16.87 -21.02
CA GLU A 276 8.11 -18.20 -21.59
C GLU A 276 6.67 -18.27 -22.15
N PRO A 277 6.46 -18.28 -23.48
CA PRO A 277 5.18 -18.69 -24.03
C PRO A 277 4.95 -20.14 -23.62
N SER A 278 3.74 -20.47 -23.18
CA SER A 278 3.29 -21.82 -22.88
C SER A 278 3.51 -22.77 -24.06
N GLU A 279 4.68 -23.41 -24.14
CA GLU A 279 4.88 -24.58 -25.00
C GLU A 279 4.66 -25.86 -24.19
N SER A 280 3.61 -26.56 -24.61
CA SER A 280 3.37 -27.99 -24.44
C SER A 280 2.92 -28.50 -23.07
N LEU A 281 1.61 -28.73 -22.96
CA LEU A 281 1.05 -30.02 -22.52
C LEU A 281 -0.40 -30.08 -23.00
N SER A 282 -0.58 -30.28 -24.30
CA SER A 282 -1.84 -30.75 -24.87
C SER A 282 -1.55 -31.65 -26.07
N THR A 283 -2.02 -32.89 -25.94
CA THR A 283 -2.29 -33.87 -27.00
C THR A 283 -1.12 -34.63 -27.62
N SER A 284 -0.84 -35.82 -27.09
CA SER A 284 -0.71 -37.01 -27.93
C SER A 284 -1.89 -37.93 -27.65
N SER A 285 -2.78 -37.94 -28.62
CA SER A 285 -4.04 -38.66 -28.75
C SER A 285 -4.00 -40.12 -28.32
N VAL A 286 -5.04 -40.51 -27.57
CA VAL A 286 -5.69 -41.82 -27.62
C VAL A 286 -5.85 -42.23 -29.09
N SER A 287 -5.21 -43.33 -29.48
CA SER A 287 -5.49 -44.05 -30.73
C SER A 287 -6.10 -45.39 -30.38
N THR A 288 -7.42 -45.45 -30.40
CA THR A 288 -8.22 -46.68 -30.44
C THR A 288 -8.10 -47.31 -31.83
N ASN A 289 -7.73 -48.59 -31.92
CA ASN A 289 -8.59 -49.63 -32.53
C ASN A 289 -7.93 -51.01 -32.55
N ALA A 290 -8.70 -51.99 -32.08
CA ALA A 290 -8.53 -53.43 -32.31
C ALA A 290 -8.82 -53.79 -33.79
N PRO A 291 -8.39 -54.97 -34.25
CA PRO A 291 -9.23 -56.17 -34.08
C PRO A 291 -8.60 -57.29 -33.26
#